data_AF-A0A256IE77-F1
#
_entry.id   AF-A0A256IE77-F1
#
_cell.length_a   1.000
_cell.length_b   1.000
_cell.length_c   1.000
_cell.angle_alpha   90.00
_cell.angle_beta   90.00
_cell.angle_gamma   90.00
#
_symmetry.space_group_name_H-M   'P 1'
#
loop_
_entity.id
_entity.type
_entity.pdbx_description
1 polymer ?
#
loop_
_entity_poly.entity_id
_entity_poly.type
_entity_poly.pdbx_seq_one_letter_code
_entity_poly.pdbx_strand_id
1 'polypeptide(L)'
;VGALVVLSVGNFAVVEGISGSLLGALFAVVGLLVTAFVFLGAYFGVRGRGLGNAHGVAAGSFAAGLVFLVLIAVQLLVGVIG
;
A
#
# COMPACT_ATOMS: atom_id res chain seq x y z
N VAL A 1 -32.69 -1.05 25.79
CA VAL A 1 -31.23 -0.83 25.93
C VAL A 1 -30.43 -1.62 24.90
N GLY A 2 -30.63 -2.94 24.73
CA GLY A 2 -29.90 -3.74 23.72
C GLY A 2 -30.06 -3.31 22.25
N ALA A 3 -31.26 -2.91 21.81
CA ALA A 3 -31.49 -2.45 20.44
C ALA A 3 -30.75 -1.13 20.09
N LEU A 4 -30.60 -0.24 21.08
CA LEU A 4 -29.83 1.01 20.96
C LEU A 4 -28.34 0.73 20.90
N VAL A 5 -27.85 -0.29 21.62
CA VAL A 5 -26.45 -0.71 21.59
C VAL A 5 -26.10 -1.33 20.23
N VAL A 6 -26.98 -2.14 19.65
CA VAL A 6 -26.78 -2.71 18.30
C VAL A 6 -26.79 -1.63 17.21
N LEU A 7 -27.68 -0.64 17.31
CA LEU A 7 -27.66 0.54 16.42
C LEU A 7 -26.41 1.41 16.62
N SER A 8 -25.85 1.48 17.84
CA SER A 8 -24.64 2.25 18.13
C SER A 8 -23.33 1.58 17.68
N VAL A 9 -23.32 0.25 17.53
CA VAL A 9 -22.17 -0.51 17.02
C VAL A 9 -22.25 -0.66 15.48
N GLY A 10 -23.47 -0.68 14.92
CA GLY A 10 -23.70 -0.90 13.49
C GLY A 10 -23.88 0.35 12.63
N ASN A 11 -24.17 1.51 13.21
CA ASN A 11 -24.34 2.76 12.47
C ASN A 11 -23.20 3.74 12.76
N PHE A 12 -22.01 3.44 12.25
CA PHE A 12 -21.12 4.53 11.86
C PHE A 12 -21.90 5.29 10.80
N ALA A 13 -22.30 6.54 11.07
CA ALA A 13 -23.02 7.42 10.13
C ALA A 13 -22.14 7.80 8.93
N VAL A 14 -21.64 6.78 8.26
CA VAL A 14 -20.69 6.79 7.17
C VAL A 14 -21.54 6.30 6.01
N VAL A 15 -21.82 7.22 5.08
CA VAL A 15 -22.45 6.89 3.79
C VAL A 15 -21.82 5.59 3.28
N GLU A 16 -22.63 4.61 2.87
CA GLU A 16 -22.15 3.26 2.49
C GLU A 16 -21.03 3.29 1.42
N GLY A 17 -20.92 4.38 0.65
CA GLY A 17 -19.82 4.63 -0.29
C GLY A 17 -18.48 5.14 0.30
N ILE A 18 -18.48 5.67 1.53
CA ILE A 18 -17.25 6.16 2.20
C ILE A 18 -16.41 4.99 2.68
N SER A 19 -17.03 3.91 3.17
CA SER A 19 -16.29 2.75 3.69
C SER A 19 -15.38 2.12 2.63
N GLY A 20 -15.85 1.99 1.39
CA GLY A 20 -15.05 1.45 0.29
C GLY A 20 -13.92 2.38 -0.16
N SER A 21 -14.18 3.69 -0.22
CA SER A 21 -13.15 4.68 -0.59
C SER A 21 -12.09 4.84 0.49
N LEU A 22 -12.47 4.78 1.78
CA LEU A 22 -11.54 4.82 2.91
C LEU A 22 -10.64 3.57 2.95
N LEU A 23 -11.20 2.40 2.67
CA LEU A 23 -10.45 1.14 2.54
C LEU A 23 -9.46 1.20 1.36
N GLY A 24 -9.91 1.72 0.21
CA GLY A 24 -9.04 1.94 -0.96
C GLY A 24 -7.89 2.90 -0.66
N ALA A 25 -8.16 4.00 0.04
CA ALA A 25 -7.13 4.95 0.48
C ALA A 25 -6.13 4.29 1.44
N LEU A 26 -6.61 3.48 2.40
CA LEU A 26 -5.76 2.73 3.31
C LEU A 26 -4.84 1.76 2.57
N PHE A 27 -5.36 1.02 1.60
CA PHE A 27 -4.56 0.13 0.77
C PHE A 27 -3.54 0.88 -0.07
N ALA A 28 -3.88 2.05 -0.61
CA ALA A 28 -2.94 2.90 -1.32
C ALA A 28 -1.79 3.37 -0.42
N VAL A 29 -2.09 3.80 0.81
CA VAL A 29 -1.07 4.20 1.80
C VAL A 29 -0.17 3.02 2.16
N VAL A 30 -0.74 1.85 2.44
CA VAL A 30 0.04 0.63 2.74
C VAL A 30 0.93 0.25 1.54
N GLY A 31 0.40 0.30 0.32
CA GLY A 31 1.17 0.06 -0.89
C GLY A 31 2.38 1.01 -1.01
N LEU A 32 2.17 2.30 -0.74
CA LEU A 32 3.23 3.31 -0.77
C LEU A 32 4.29 3.04 0.30
N LEU A 33 3.88 2.65 1.52
CA LEU A 33 4.81 2.29 2.59
C LEU A 33 5.66 1.06 2.23
N VAL A 34 5.06 0.03 1.63
CA VAL A 34 5.79 -1.16 1.18
C VAL A 34 6.81 -0.79 0.10
N THR A 35 6.42 0.01 -0.88
CA THR A 35 7.34 0.48 -1.92
C THR A 35 8.49 1.29 -1.33
N ALA A 36 8.18 2.22 -0.41
CA ALA A 36 9.19 3.01 0.27
C ALA A 36 10.17 2.14 1.06
N PHE A 37 9.65 1.13 1.78
CA PHE A 37 10.48 0.18 2.53
C PHE A 37 11.43 -0.61 1.63
N VAL A 38 10.95 -1.13 0.50
CA VAL A 38 11.77 -1.88 -0.46
C VAL A 38 12.88 -0.99 -1.02
N PHE A 39 12.56 0.24 -1.40
CA PHE A 39 13.55 1.20 -1.90
C PHE A 39 14.56 1.60 -0.83
N LEU A 40 14.12 1.95 0.38
CA LEU A 40 15.01 2.34 1.48
C LEU A 40 15.93 1.20 1.90
N GLY A 41 15.43 -0.03 1.92
CA GLY A 41 16.24 -1.22 2.22
C GLY A 41 17.38 -1.39 1.21
N ALA A 42 17.08 -1.28 -0.08
CA ALA A 42 18.10 -1.32 -1.12
C ALA A 42 19.08 -0.15 -1.02
N TYR A 43 18.58 1.07 -0.79
CA TYR A 43 19.39 2.28 -0.66
C TYR A 43 20.37 2.20 0.53
N PHE A 44 19.89 1.85 1.72
CA PHE A 44 20.75 1.70 2.90
C PHE A 44 21.74 0.55 2.74
N GLY A 45 21.40 -0.50 1.98
CA GLY A 45 22.31 -1.59 1.63
C GLY A 45 23.55 -1.14 0.83
N VAL A 46 23.47 -0.06 0.08
CA VAL A 46 24.60 0.45 -0.73
C VAL A 46 25.16 1.80 -0.30
N ARG A 47 24.50 2.47 0.64
CA ARG A 47 24.95 3.76 1.19
C ARG A 47 26.37 3.65 1.76
N GLY A 48 27.23 4.60 1.39
CA GLY A 48 28.61 4.71 1.89
C GLY A 48 29.65 3.82 1.17
N ARG A 49 29.27 3.05 0.15
CA ARG A 49 30.17 2.11 -0.56
C ARG A 49 30.79 2.67 -1.86
N GLY A 50 30.74 3.99 -2.07
CA GLY A 50 31.28 4.66 -3.26
C GLY A 50 30.46 4.45 -4.55
N LEU A 51 30.88 5.09 -5.65
CA LEU A 51 30.14 5.10 -6.92
C LEU A 51 30.01 3.72 -7.59
N GLY A 52 30.96 2.81 -7.34
CA GLY A 52 30.91 1.43 -7.85
C GLY A 52 29.70 0.63 -7.38
N ASN A 53 29.04 1.08 -6.30
CA ASN A 53 27.88 0.42 -5.73
C ASN A 53 26.53 1.07 -6.10
N ALA A 54 26.54 2.03 -7.05
CA ALA A 54 25.34 2.69 -7.56
C ALA A 54 24.33 1.71 -8.18
N HIS A 55 24.78 0.54 -8.62
CA HIS A 55 23.93 -0.52 -9.14
C HIS A 55 22.89 -1.02 -8.13
N GLY A 56 23.19 -0.98 -6.83
CA GLY A 56 22.21 -1.34 -5.79
C GLY A 56 21.08 -0.32 -5.64
N VAL A 57 21.32 0.96 -5.95
CA VAL A 57 20.27 1.97 -5.99
C VAL A 57 19.36 1.74 -7.20
N ALA A 58 19.97 1.42 -8.36
CA ALA A 58 19.22 1.08 -9.58
C ALA A 58 18.35 -0.18 -9.38
N ALA A 59 18.91 -1.24 -8.78
CA ALA A 59 18.16 -2.44 -8.42
C ALA A 59 17.01 -2.13 -7.43
N GLY A 60 17.25 -1.23 -6.46
CA GLY A 60 16.21 -0.74 -5.55
C GLY A 60 15.05 -0.03 -6.27
N SER A 61 15.35 0.81 -7.26
CA SER A 61 14.30 1.45 -8.07
C SER A 61 13.52 0.46 -8.95
N PHE A 62 14.18 -0.58 -9.50
CA PHE A 62 13.48 -1.64 -10.21
C PHE A 62 12.56 -2.45 -9.30
N ALA A 63 13.04 -2.80 -8.10
CA ALA A 63 12.25 -3.51 -7.11
C ALA A 63 11.02 -2.70 -6.67
N ALA A 64 11.17 -1.39 -6.45
CA ALA A 64 10.06 -0.49 -6.17
C ALA A 64 9.03 -0.44 -7.32
N GLY A 65 9.49 -0.42 -8.57
CA GLY A 65 8.63 -0.50 -9.75
C GLY A 65 7.86 -1.83 -9.84
N LEU A 66 8.50 -2.95 -9.49
CA LEU A 66 7.87 -4.28 -9.44
C LEU A 66 6.78 -4.33 -8.37
N VAL A 67 6.99 -3.73 -7.19
CA VAL A 67 5.95 -3.60 -6.16
C VAL A 67 4.72 -2.86 -6.70
N PHE A 68 4.91 -1.76 -7.42
CA PHE A 68 3.79 -1.05 -8.06
C PHE A 68 3.07 -1.90 -9.11
N LEU A 69 3.80 -2.65 -9.93
CA LEU A 69 3.17 -3.58 -10.89
C LEU A 69 2.33 -4.65 -10.18
N VAL A 70 2.80 -5.18 -9.06
CA VAL A 70 2.05 -6.15 -8.26
C VAL A 70 0.79 -5.51 -7.68
N LEU A 71 0.89 -4.29 -7.12
CA LEU A 71 -0.27 -3.57 -6.60
C LEU A 71 -1.32 -3.34 -7.68
N ILE A 72 -0.91 -2.89 -8.86
CA ILE A 72 -1.82 -2.69 -10.01
C ILE A 72 -2.44 -4.02 -10.44
N ALA A 73 -1.65 -5.08 -10.57
CA ALA A 73 -2.15 -6.39 -10.97
C ALA A 73 -3.19 -6.95 -9.98
N VAL A 74 -2.95 -6.78 -8.66
CA VAL A 74 -3.90 -7.16 -7.62
C VAL A 74 -5.16 -6.30 -7.69
N GLN A 75 -5.03 -4.99 -7.91
CA GLN A 75 -6.19 -4.10 -8.06
C GLN A 75 -7.04 -4.46 -9.28
N LEU A 76 -6.41 -4.82 -10.41
CA LEU A 76 -7.10 -5.30 -11.60
C LEU A 76 -7.78 -6.64 -11.34
N LEU A 77 -7.13 -7.58 -10.66
CA LEU A 77 -7.72 -8.87 -10.31
C LEU A 77 -8.93 -8.71 -9.39
N VAL A 78 -8.80 -7.93 -8.32
CA VAL A 78 -9.89 -7.68 -7.36
C VAL A 78 -11.01 -6.86 -8.00
N GLY A 79 -10.68 -5.85 -8.80
CA GLY A 79 -11.65 -5.02 -9.52
C GLY A 79 -12.37 -5.76 -10.67
N VAL A 80 -11.89 -6.93 -11.08
CA VAL A 80 -12.59 -7.83 -12.02
C VAL A 80 -13.47 -8.85 -11.29
N ILE A 81 -13.17 -9.16 -10.02
CA ILE A 81 -13.87 -10.18 -9.23
C ILE A 81 -14.95 -9.57 -8.32
N GLY A 82 -14.81 -8.31 -7.90
CA GLY A 82 -15.78 -7.56 -7.09
C GLY A 82 -16.80 -6.80 -7.93
#